data_AF-A0A1G1RQF9-F1
#
_entry.id   AF-A0A1G1RQF9-F1
#
_cell.length_a   1.000
_cell.length_b   1.000
_cell.length_c   1.000
_cell.angle_alpha   90.00
_cell.angle_beta   90.00
_cell.angle_gamma   90.00
#
_symmetry.space_group_name_H-M   'P 1'
#
loop_
_entity.id
_entity.type
_entity.pdbx_description
1 polymer ?
#
loop_
_entity_poly.entity_id
_entity_poly.type
_entity_poly.pdbx_seq_one_letter_code
_entity_poly.pdbx_strand_id
1 'polypeptide(L)'
;QKGALNKKMLQKWQKQCTIDYDGINSIPARYPNQQDYPVLFAAMYDFLARAGIWQLKENEIVTDTKLLEQWLKQPVQQLENTLYDYWKQMFIIPSGWPYYLLIGLEQCPPEQWCLLHPVENWLDSCHIMKEEADVEQETQKWLNILSAIGWLELGRTEKDQQLVFRWLYDFHSFTSQAADHMPPDCLYIQPNFEVLVPPTVPLEARLKIDRMAERIHMDTISTYRLTRDRVYHALDHGERIHELIAFMERMTRQPLPDNIKITLEDWAAQHDQVFLQQALLLRAKDARTALELQSSPMLQPFIIEKLGELTFLVSSDADDLLSILLKQGYMPSQKIHTEAEHSDEQLDFYGASDHSLPHSEGREKLQLHYGDRGFIFQAFSPDYYQMVQEMPKLQDLYPELEKIPKRWMEEPRLYHLSTQIKMIQQAIQLQTYLLFRKGNQEYTFTPLSANIENGSWRIRGMTYEKEVILQTDEWEQIQLILPGINDHIESKRG
;
A
#
# COMPACT_ATOMS: atom_id res chain seq x y z
N GLN A 1 -1.71 24.31 1.87
CA GLN A 1 -1.53 22.87 1.66
C GLN A 1 -0.62 22.71 0.45
N LYS A 2 0.68 22.78 0.67
CA LYS A 2 1.73 22.67 -0.35
C LYS A 2 2.49 21.39 -0.02
N GLY A 3 2.71 20.51 -1.01
CA GLY A 3 3.26 19.16 -0.80
C GLY A 3 2.30 18.00 -1.12
N ALA A 4 1.04 18.27 -1.50
CA ALA A 4 0.12 17.22 -1.96
C ALA A 4 0.18 17.05 -3.49
N LEU A 5 0.11 15.81 -3.98
CA LEU A 5 -0.03 15.56 -5.43
C LEU A 5 -1.24 16.31 -5.99
N ASN A 6 -1.08 16.87 -7.19
CA ASN A 6 -2.12 17.66 -7.80
C ASN A 6 -3.42 16.83 -7.95
N LYS A 7 -4.54 17.31 -7.38
CA LYS A 7 -5.85 16.65 -7.45
C LYS A 7 -6.28 16.30 -8.88
N LYS A 8 -5.89 17.09 -9.88
CA LYS A 8 -6.14 16.78 -11.31
C LYS A 8 -5.36 15.56 -11.79
N MET A 9 -4.14 15.35 -11.31
CA MET A 9 -3.34 14.17 -11.62
C MET A 9 -3.95 12.91 -10.99
N LEU A 10 -4.36 12.99 -9.71
CA LEU A 10 -5.07 11.89 -9.03
C LEU A 10 -6.37 11.51 -9.74
N GLN A 11 -7.17 12.50 -10.15
CA GLN A 11 -8.40 12.24 -10.92
C GLN A 11 -8.10 11.64 -12.30
N LYS A 12 -7.02 12.05 -12.96
CA LYS A 12 -6.60 11.46 -14.24
C LYS A 12 -6.19 9.99 -14.05
N TRP A 13 -5.47 9.69 -12.98
CA TRP A 13 -5.06 8.34 -12.60
C TRP A 13 -6.27 7.45 -12.27
N GLN A 14 -7.20 7.91 -11.44
CA GLN A 14 -8.41 7.15 -11.12
C GLN A 14 -9.25 6.80 -12.35
N LYS A 15 -9.31 7.70 -13.34
CA LYS A 15 -10.00 7.42 -14.62
C LYS A 15 -9.33 6.33 -15.46
N GLN A 16 -8.07 5.99 -15.19
CA GLN A 16 -7.35 4.92 -15.87
C GLN A 16 -7.58 3.55 -15.22
N CYS A 17 -8.06 3.52 -13.98
CA CYS A 17 -8.38 2.29 -13.25
C CYS A 17 -9.87 1.96 -13.40
N THR A 18 -10.18 0.82 -14.02
CA THR A 18 -11.54 0.26 -14.09
C THR A 18 -11.76 -0.63 -12.87
N ILE A 19 -12.02 -0.02 -11.71
CA ILE A 19 -12.23 -0.77 -10.47
C ILE A 19 -13.50 -0.29 -9.75
N ASP A 20 -14.19 -1.21 -9.09
CA ASP A 20 -15.26 -0.87 -8.16
C ASP A 20 -14.68 -0.20 -6.91
N TYR A 21 -14.90 1.12 -6.81
CA TYR A 21 -14.37 1.92 -5.72
C TYR A 21 -15.09 1.67 -4.40
N ASP A 22 -16.32 1.14 -4.39
CA ASP A 22 -17.08 0.94 -3.14
C ASP A 22 -16.46 -0.20 -2.31
N GLY A 23 -16.05 -1.29 -2.96
CA GLY A 23 -15.26 -2.35 -2.33
C GLY A 23 -13.90 -1.87 -1.85
N ILE A 24 -13.14 -1.14 -2.69
CA ILE A 24 -11.80 -0.66 -2.32
C ILE A 24 -11.82 0.33 -1.13
N ASN A 25 -12.83 1.20 -1.07
CA ASN A 25 -12.95 2.16 0.04
C ASN A 25 -13.23 1.49 1.38
N SER A 26 -13.64 0.22 1.37
CA SER A 26 -13.87 -0.58 2.57
C SER A 26 -12.59 -1.22 3.13
N ILE A 27 -11.45 -1.13 2.43
CA ILE A 27 -10.17 -1.64 2.93
C ILE A 27 -9.80 -0.91 4.24
N PRO A 28 -9.49 -1.63 5.33
CA PRO A 28 -9.17 -1.05 6.63
C PRO A 28 -7.74 -0.48 6.68
N ALA A 29 -7.39 0.39 5.73
CA ALA A 29 -6.06 1.00 5.62
C ALA A 29 -5.93 2.23 6.52
N ARG A 30 -4.75 2.40 7.14
CA ARG A 30 -4.36 3.63 7.86
C ARG A 30 -3.12 4.24 7.19
N TYR A 31 -3.18 5.51 6.83
CA TYR A 31 -2.06 6.24 6.21
C TYR A 31 -2.18 7.75 6.45
N PRO A 32 -1.09 8.53 6.29
CA PRO A 32 -1.14 9.98 6.41
C PRO A 32 -2.06 10.63 5.38
N ASN A 33 -2.72 11.75 5.73
CA ASN A 33 -3.51 12.57 4.80
C ASN A 33 -4.58 11.79 4.00
N GLN A 34 -5.32 10.87 4.64
CA GLN A 34 -6.42 10.10 4.02
C GLN A 34 -7.50 10.91 3.30
N GLN A 35 -7.65 12.20 3.66
CA GLN A 35 -8.60 13.10 3.01
C GLN A 35 -8.12 13.53 1.61
N ASP A 36 -6.82 13.49 1.37
CA ASP A 36 -6.18 13.98 0.15
C ASP A 36 -5.89 12.85 -0.85
N TYR A 37 -5.74 11.62 -0.37
CA TYR A 37 -5.34 10.46 -1.17
C TYR A 37 -6.39 9.34 -1.12
N PRO A 38 -6.86 8.83 -2.27
CA PRO A 38 -7.71 7.64 -2.33
C PRO A 38 -6.98 6.37 -1.85
N VAL A 39 -7.72 5.43 -1.25
CA VAL A 39 -7.16 4.18 -0.70
C VAL A 39 -6.45 3.33 -1.76
N LEU A 40 -7.02 3.25 -2.97
CA LEU A 40 -6.39 2.54 -4.09
C LEU A 40 -5.00 3.11 -4.42
N PHE A 41 -4.92 4.44 -4.52
CA PHE A 41 -3.65 5.12 -4.82
C PHE A 41 -2.64 4.87 -3.71
N ALA A 42 -3.06 5.00 -2.45
CA ALA A 42 -2.22 4.72 -1.29
C ALA A 42 -1.67 3.28 -1.33
N ALA A 43 -2.51 2.30 -1.65
CA ALA A 43 -2.12 0.90 -1.70
C ALA A 43 -1.17 0.57 -2.85
N MET A 44 -1.39 1.15 -4.03
CA MET A 44 -0.49 1.02 -5.19
C MET A 44 0.86 1.68 -4.92
N TYR A 45 0.84 2.90 -4.38
CA TYR A 45 2.05 3.62 -4.02
C TYR A 45 2.87 2.82 -3.01
N ASP A 46 2.23 2.35 -1.93
CA ASP A 46 2.88 1.57 -0.87
C ASP A 46 3.51 0.29 -1.43
N PHE A 47 2.78 -0.44 -2.30
CA PHE A 47 3.32 -1.62 -2.98
C PHE A 47 4.58 -1.29 -3.79
N LEU A 48 4.50 -0.27 -4.67
CA LEU A 48 5.61 0.09 -5.56
C LEU A 48 6.83 0.60 -4.78
N ALA A 49 6.61 1.32 -3.69
CA ALA A 49 7.67 1.77 -2.78
C ALA A 49 8.33 0.60 -2.04
N ARG A 50 7.53 -0.32 -1.46
CA ARG A 50 8.03 -1.52 -0.76
C ARG A 50 8.72 -2.52 -1.68
N ALA A 51 8.29 -2.58 -2.93
CA ALA A 51 8.95 -3.35 -3.99
C ALA A 51 10.29 -2.73 -4.41
N GLY A 52 10.56 -1.46 -4.06
CA GLY A 52 11.73 -0.71 -4.51
C GLY A 52 11.64 -0.22 -5.95
N ILE A 53 10.47 -0.38 -6.60
CA ILE A 53 10.20 0.11 -7.97
C ILE A 53 10.11 1.63 -7.95
N TRP A 54 9.46 2.20 -6.93
CA TRP A 54 9.39 3.64 -6.74
C TRP A 54 10.32 4.08 -5.61
N GLN A 55 11.11 5.11 -5.89
CA GLN A 55 12.06 5.70 -4.95
C GLN A 55 11.88 7.21 -4.94
N LEU A 56 11.83 7.81 -3.76
CA LEU A 56 11.88 9.25 -3.59
C LEU A 56 13.35 9.68 -3.62
N LYS A 57 13.73 10.47 -4.63
CA LYS A 57 15.05 11.11 -4.73
C LYS A 57 14.84 12.59 -4.94
N GLU A 58 15.43 13.43 -4.09
CA GLU A 58 15.39 14.89 -4.27
C GLU A 58 13.98 15.42 -4.55
N ASN A 59 12.98 14.97 -3.76
CA ASN A 59 11.56 15.25 -3.95
C ASN A 59 10.86 14.67 -5.19
N GLU A 60 11.51 13.87 -6.02
CA GLU A 60 10.86 13.25 -7.17
C GLU A 60 10.69 11.75 -6.96
N ILE A 61 9.56 11.20 -7.46
CA ILE A 61 9.35 9.76 -7.52
C ILE A 61 10.06 9.26 -8.77
N VAL A 62 11.21 8.61 -8.57
CA VAL A 62 11.98 7.97 -9.62
C VAL A 62 11.58 6.50 -9.72
N THR A 63 11.33 6.03 -10.94
CA THR A 63 11.00 4.62 -11.20
C THR A 63 12.25 3.84 -11.58
N ASP A 64 12.54 2.76 -10.84
CA ASP A 64 13.55 1.77 -11.23
C ASP A 64 12.99 0.92 -12.39
N THR A 65 13.26 1.38 -13.61
CA THR A 65 12.70 0.78 -14.84
C THR A 65 13.18 -0.65 -15.03
N LYS A 66 14.40 -0.99 -14.60
CA LYS A 66 14.94 -2.35 -14.73
C LYS A 66 14.16 -3.32 -13.84
N LEU A 67 13.91 -2.94 -12.59
CA LEU A 67 13.17 -3.78 -11.65
C LEU A 67 11.70 -3.92 -12.09
N LEU A 68 11.09 -2.84 -12.58
CA LEU A 68 9.73 -2.87 -13.13
C LEU A 68 9.63 -3.85 -14.31
N GLU A 69 10.54 -3.77 -15.28
CA GLU A 69 10.56 -4.67 -16.43
C GLU A 69 10.80 -6.14 -16.03
N GLN A 70 11.69 -6.38 -15.06
CA GLN A 70 11.93 -7.72 -14.52
C GLN A 70 10.68 -8.31 -13.86
N TRP A 71 9.95 -7.50 -13.10
CA TRP A 71 8.69 -7.91 -12.49
C TRP A 71 7.66 -8.25 -13.57
N LEU A 72 7.41 -7.34 -14.52
CA LEU A 72 6.42 -7.54 -15.59
C LEU A 72 6.71 -8.70 -16.56
N LYS A 73 7.94 -9.24 -16.57
CA LYS A 73 8.34 -10.44 -17.30
C LYS A 73 7.94 -11.74 -16.63
N GLN A 74 7.57 -11.70 -15.35
CA GLN A 74 7.14 -12.88 -14.63
C GLN A 74 5.81 -13.42 -15.20
N PRO A 75 5.55 -14.73 -15.09
CA PRO A 75 4.23 -15.28 -15.36
C PRO A 75 3.15 -14.52 -14.58
N VAL A 76 1.98 -14.32 -15.19
CA VAL A 76 0.86 -13.59 -14.57
C VAL A 76 0.54 -14.15 -13.18
N GLN A 77 0.63 -15.47 -13.00
CA GLN A 77 0.47 -16.13 -11.70
C GLN A 77 1.44 -15.61 -10.63
N GLN A 78 2.72 -15.41 -10.96
CA GLN A 78 3.69 -14.93 -9.97
C GLN A 78 3.43 -13.46 -9.60
N LEU A 79 2.97 -12.67 -10.56
CA LEU A 79 2.59 -11.27 -10.35
C LEU A 79 1.40 -11.17 -9.40
N GLU A 80 0.35 -11.94 -9.66
CA GLU A 80 -0.86 -12.00 -8.83
C GLU A 80 -0.57 -12.54 -7.42
N ASN A 81 0.22 -13.61 -7.29
CA ASN A 81 0.69 -14.11 -5.98
C ASN A 81 1.38 -13.00 -5.18
N THR A 82 2.26 -12.24 -5.84
CA THR A 82 3.00 -11.15 -5.18
C THR A 82 2.05 -10.05 -4.68
N LEU A 83 1.03 -9.69 -5.47
CA LEU A 83 0.03 -8.70 -5.09
C LEU A 83 -0.89 -9.20 -3.98
N TYR A 84 -1.30 -10.47 -4.05
CA TYR A 84 -2.14 -11.12 -3.05
C TYR A 84 -1.44 -11.25 -1.70
N ASP A 85 -0.20 -11.74 -1.69
CA ASP A 85 0.62 -11.87 -0.48
C ASP A 85 0.85 -10.50 0.16
N TYR A 86 1.16 -9.48 -0.65
CA TYR A 86 1.25 -8.09 -0.19
C TYR A 86 -0.04 -7.65 0.50
N TRP A 87 -1.20 -7.81 -0.17
CA TRP A 87 -2.48 -7.38 0.37
C TRP A 87 -2.82 -8.11 1.67
N LYS A 88 -2.66 -9.44 1.69
CA LYS A 88 -2.91 -10.28 2.88
C LYS A 88 -2.03 -9.84 4.04
N GLN A 89 -0.74 -9.56 3.79
CA GLN A 89 0.19 -9.12 4.83
C GLN A 89 -0.05 -7.70 5.33
N MET A 90 -0.57 -6.80 4.49
CA MET A 90 -0.79 -5.40 4.85
C MET A 90 -2.13 -5.16 5.56
N PHE A 91 -3.19 -5.85 5.12
CA PHE A 91 -4.56 -5.50 5.51
C PHE A 91 -5.25 -6.55 6.41
N ILE A 92 -4.69 -7.76 6.55
CA ILE A 92 -5.28 -8.82 7.37
C ILE A 92 -4.47 -9.05 8.64
N ILE A 93 -5.13 -8.99 9.80
CA ILE A 93 -4.51 -9.28 11.10
C ILE A 93 -4.47 -10.81 11.31
N PRO A 94 -3.30 -11.42 11.52
CA PRO A 94 -3.12 -12.88 11.66
C PRO A 94 -3.58 -13.44 13.02
N SER A 95 -4.70 -12.94 13.53
CA SER A 95 -5.35 -13.38 14.77
C SER A 95 -6.86 -13.06 14.83
N GLY A 96 -7.40 -12.36 13.83
CA GLY A 96 -8.84 -12.04 13.76
C GLY A 96 -9.62 -13.07 12.95
N TRP A 97 -10.92 -13.19 13.19
CA TRP A 97 -11.80 -14.07 12.40
C TRP A 97 -11.74 -13.81 10.86
N PRO A 98 -11.48 -12.59 10.33
CA PRO A 98 -11.34 -12.39 8.88
C PRO A 98 -10.14 -13.13 8.28
N TYR A 99 -9.08 -13.33 9.05
CA TYR A 99 -7.92 -14.13 8.61
C TYR A 99 -8.30 -15.59 8.42
N TYR A 100 -9.09 -16.16 9.32
CA TYR A 100 -9.58 -17.52 9.22
C TYR A 100 -10.63 -17.66 8.11
N LEU A 101 -11.52 -16.67 7.94
CA LEU A 101 -12.41 -16.61 6.78
C LEU A 101 -11.60 -16.70 5.49
N LEU A 102 -10.57 -15.88 5.33
CA LEU A 102 -9.71 -15.90 4.15
C LEU A 102 -9.05 -17.27 3.95
N ILE A 103 -8.51 -17.90 5.00
CA ILE A 103 -7.95 -19.26 4.94
C ILE A 103 -8.99 -20.26 4.44
N GLY A 104 -10.22 -20.19 4.96
CA GLY A 104 -11.32 -21.07 4.55
C GLY A 104 -11.70 -20.87 3.09
N LEU A 105 -11.76 -19.62 2.63
CA LEU A 105 -11.98 -19.30 1.21
C LEU A 105 -10.83 -19.83 0.34
N GLU A 106 -9.57 -19.70 0.74
CA GLU A 106 -8.38 -20.18 0.02
C GLU A 106 -8.34 -21.71 -0.16
N GLN A 107 -9.13 -22.48 0.60
CA GLN A 107 -9.27 -23.93 0.42
C GLN A 107 -10.23 -24.30 -0.72
N CYS A 108 -11.04 -23.35 -1.20
CA CYS A 108 -11.98 -23.61 -2.28
C CYS A 108 -11.29 -23.65 -3.64
N PRO A 109 -11.70 -24.56 -4.55
CA PRO A 109 -11.06 -24.69 -5.85
C PRO A 109 -11.25 -23.41 -6.69
N PRO A 110 -10.23 -23.01 -7.46
CA PRO A 110 -10.34 -21.89 -8.40
C PRO A 110 -11.31 -22.20 -9.54
N GLU A 111 -11.85 -21.14 -10.15
CA GLU A 111 -12.77 -21.14 -11.29
C GLU A 111 -14.11 -21.88 -11.08
N GLN A 112 -14.40 -22.33 -9.85
CA GLN A 112 -15.64 -23.01 -9.50
C GLN A 112 -16.48 -22.16 -8.53
N TRP A 113 -17.79 -22.12 -8.78
CA TRP A 113 -18.73 -21.48 -7.86
C TRP A 113 -18.88 -22.31 -6.59
N CYS A 114 -18.52 -21.70 -5.46
CA CYS A 114 -18.56 -22.28 -4.13
C CYS A 114 -19.59 -21.54 -3.26
N LEU A 115 -20.32 -22.29 -2.42
CA LEU A 115 -21.19 -21.72 -1.40
C LEU A 115 -20.34 -21.14 -0.27
N LEU A 116 -20.77 -20.02 0.32
CA LEU A 116 -20.11 -19.44 1.48
C LEU A 116 -20.39 -20.23 2.78
N HIS A 117 -21.61 -20.74 2.93
CA HIS A 117 -22.09 -21.41 4.14
C HIS A 117 -21.21 -22.56 4.67
N PRO A 118 -20.58 -23.42 3.84
CA PRO A 118 -19.61 -24.41 4.34
C PRO A 118 -18.40 -23.80 5.05
N VAL A 119 -17.93 -22.63 4.61
CA VAL A 119 -16.82 -21.91 5.25
C VAL A 119 -17.28 -21.30 6.58
N GLU A 120 -18.47 -20.68 6.60
CA GLU A 120 -19.08 -20.14 7.83
C GLU A 120 -19.28 -21.24 8.88
N ASN A 121 -19.86 -22.38 8.49
CA ASN A 121 -20.04 -23.53 9.36
C ASN A 121 -18.72 -24.07 9.93
N TRP A 122 -17.66 -24.06 9.13
CA TRP A 122 -16.34 -24.47 9.58
C TRP A 122 -15.79 -23.49 10.63
N LEU A 123 -15.91 -22.17 10.40
CA LEU A 123 -15.50 -21.15 11.36
C LEU A 123 -16.29 -21.26 12.69
N ASP A 124 -17.60 -21.49 12.60
CA ASP A 124 -18.48 -21.72 13.75
C ASP A 124 -18.06 -22.97 14.53
N SER A 125 -17.75 -24.06 13.83
CA SER A 125 -17.29 -25.31 14.46
C SER A 125 -15.96 -25.17 15.21
N CYS A 126 -15.13 -24.21 14.81
CA CYS A 126 -13.88 -23.89 15.48
C CYS A 126 -14.04 -22.85 16.60
N HIS A 127 -15.26 -22.34 16.86
CA HIS A 127 -15.53 -21.26 17.80
C HIS A 127 -14.68 -19.99 17.53
N ILE A 128 -14.36 -19.75 16.25
CA ILE A 128 -13.53 -18.60 15.81
C ILE A 128 -14.41 -17.38 15.55
N MET A 129 -15.64 -17.58 15.09
CA MET A 129 -16.59 -16.50 14.89
C MET A 129 -16.95 -15.89 16.25
N LYS A 130 -16.76 -14.58 16.38
CA LYS A 130 -17.30 -13.87 17.54
C LYS A 130 -18.82 -13.81 17.43
N GLU A 131 -19.52 -13.91 18.55
CA GLU A 131 -20.93 -13.51 18.69
C GLU A 131 -21.08 -11.97 18.58
N GLU A 132 -20.51 -11.37 17.53
CA GLU A 132 -20.67 -9.95 17.22
C GLU A 132 -21.90 -9.80 16.30
N ALA A 133 -22.74 -8.80 16.57
CA ALA A 133 -24.01 -8.57 15.88
C ALA A 133 -23.89 -8.21 14.38
N ASP A 134 -22.69 -8.26 13.80
CA ASP A 134 -22.39 -7.73 12.47
C ASP A 134 -21.52 -8.64 11.57
N VAL A 135 -21.32 -9.92 11.94
CA VAL A 135 -20.42 -10.83 11.19
C VAL A 135 -20.84 -11.01 9.73
N GLU A 136 -22.13 -11.09 9.43
CA GLU A 136 -22.62 -11.22 8.05
C GLU A 136 -22.27 -9.98 7.19
N GLN A 137 -22.45 -8.77 7.73
CA GLN A 137 -22.11 -7.54 7.00
C GLN A 137 -20.61 -7.41 6.82
N GLU A 138 -19.82 -7.73 7.84
CA GLU A 138 -18.37 -7.72 7.74
C GLU A 138 -17.84 -8.77 6.74
N THR A 139 -18.42 -9.97 6.71
CA THR A 139 -18.07 -11.00 5.72
C THR A 139 -18.36 -10.49 4.31
N GLN A 140 -19.52 -9.87 4.10
CA GLN A 140 -19.85 -9.25 2.81
C GLN A 140 -18.86 -8.13 2.44
N LYS A 141 -18.43 -7.29 3.40
CA LYS A 141 -17.41 -6.25 3.15
C LYS A 141 -16.10 -6.86 2.67
N TRP A 142 -15.60 -7.91 3.34
CA TRP A 142 -14.37 -8.60 2.93
C TRP A 142 -14.48 -9.24 1.55
N LEU A 143 -15.59 -9.88 1.27
CA LEU A 143 -15.87 -10.46 -0.05
C LEU A 143 -15.93 -9.39 -1.15
N ASN A 144 -16.56 -8.24 -0.87
CA ASN A 144 -16.62 -7.12 -1.80
C ASN A 144 -15.22 -6.53 -2.06
N ILE A 145 -14.34 -6.48 -1.07
CA ILE A 145 -12.94 -6.03 -1.26
C ILE A 145 -12.22 -6.98 -2.22
N LEU A 146 -12.29 -8.29 -1.98
CA LEU A 146 -11.66 -9.30 -2.84
C LEU A 146 -12.22 -9.26 -4.27
N SER A 147 -13.52 -8.97 -4.39
CA SER A 147 -14.16 -8.84 -5.69
C SER A 147 -13.79 -7.56 -6.43
N ALA A 148 -13.74 -6.43 -5.71
CA ALA A 148 -13.31 -5.16 -6.28
C ALA A 148 -11.86 -5.22 -6.76
N ILE A 149 -10.95 -5.87 -6.04
CA ILE A 149 -9.55 -6.03 -6.48
C ILE A 149 -9.45 -6.95 -7.71
N GLY A 150 -10.44 -7.82 -7.94
CA GLY A 150 -10.52 -8.69 -9.11
C GLY A 150 -10.06 -10.13 -8.88
N TRP A 151 -9.83 -10.55 -7.64
CA TRP A 151 -9.47 -11.94 -7.34
C TRP A 151 -10.68 -12.87 -7.26
N LEU A 152 -11.86 -12.31 -6.99
CA LEU A 152 -13.05 -13.08 -6.67
C LEU A 152 -14.28 -12.53 -7.40
N GLU A 153 -15.15 -13.41 -7.86
CA GLU A 153 -16.50 -13.03 -8.30
C GLU A 153 -17.53 -13.41 -7.26
N LEU A 154 -18.56 -12.57 -7.14
CA LEU A 154 -19.68 -12.80 -6.25
C LEU A 154 -20.96 -13.05 -7.05
N GLY A 155 -21.80 -13.93 -6.52
CA GLY A 155 -23.10 -14.24 -7.09
C GLY A 155 -24.10 -14.65 -6.02
N ARG A 156 -25.33 -14.89 -6.45
CA ARG A 156 -26.38 -15.47 -5.60
C ARG A 156 -27.04 -16.63 -6.31
N THR A 157 -27.41 -17.67 -5.55
CA THR A 157 -28.18 -18.79 -6.11
C THR A 157 -29.60 -18.32 -6.47
N GLU A 158 -30.14 -18.81 -7.58
CA GLU A 158 -31.46 -18.36 -8.05
C GLU A 158 -32.59 -18.70 -7.06
N LYS A 159 -32.55 -19.90 -6.46
CA LYS A 159 -33.64 -20.43 -5.63
C LYS A 159 -33.67 -19.84 -4.22
N ASP A 160 -32.52 -19.83 -3.55
CA ASP A 160 -32.43 -19.55 -2.11
C ASP A 160 -31.68 -18.24 -1.82
N GLN A 161 -31.27 -17.51 -2.87
CA GLN A 161 -30.53 -16.24 -2.77
C GLN A 161 -29.26 -16.34 -1.93
N GLN A 162 -28.70 -17.55 -1.78
CA GLN A 162 -27.51 -17.82 -1.01
C GLN A 162 -26.29 -17.23 -1.70
N LEU A 163 -25.37 -16.66 -0.91
CA LEU A 163 -24.14 -16.10 -1.44
C LEU A 163 -23.24 -17.21 -1.96
N VAL A 164 -22.81 -17.05 -3.21
CA VAL A 164 -21.78 -17.88 -3.85
C VAL A 164 -20.62 -17.01 -4.27
N PHE A 165 -19.44 -17.59 -4.26
CA PHE A 165 -18.23 -16.93 -4.75
C PHE A 165 -17.46 -17.85 -5.69
N ARG A 166 -16.63 -17.26 -6.54
CA ARG A 166 -15.72 -17.99 -7.42
C ARG A 166 -14.38 -17.28 -7.43
N TRP A 167 -13.32 -17.99 -7.04
CA TRP A 167 -11.96 -17.49 -7.22
C TRP A 167 -11.64 -17.44 -8.71
N LEU A 168 -11.16 -16.30 -9.18
CA LEU A 168 -10.59 -16.12 -10.52
C LEU A 168 -9.10 -16.49 -10.57
N TYR A 169 -8.56 -16.87 -9.42
CA TYR A 169 -7.14 -17.02 -9.19
C TYR A 169 -6.82 -18.32 -8.44
N ASP A 170 -5.75 -19.01 -8.85
CA ASP A 170 -5.30 -20.27 -8.24
C ASP A 170 -4.11 -20.07 -7.27
N PHE A 171 -4.39 -20.06 -5.96
CA PHE A 171 -3.35 -19.92 -4.93
C PHE A 171 -2.34 -21.05 -4.87
N HIS A 172 -2.67 -22.24 -5.38
CA HIS A 172 -1.92 -23.47 -5.15
C HIS A 172 -1.16 -23.95 -6.38
N SER A 173 -1.35 -23.30 -7.53
CA SER A 173 -0.50 -23.55 -8.69
C SER A 173 0.88 -22.90 -8.51
N PHE A 174 1.73 -23.57 -7.73
CA PHE A 174 3.16 -23.28 -7.67
C PHE A 174 3.92 -23.91 -8.86
N THR A 175 3.27 -24.79 -9.63
CA THR A 175 3.95 -25.70 -10.56
C THR A 175 3.21 -25.98 -11.87
N SER A 176 2.12 -25.31 -12.23
CA SER A 176 1.53 -25.55 -13.55
C SER A 176 2.35 -24.86 -14.67
N GLN A 177 3.40 -25.54 -15.12
CA GLN A 177 3.92 -25.38 -16.49
C GLN A 177 2.85 -25.69 -17.56
N ALA A 178 1.64 -26.12 -17.16
CA ALA A 178 0.56 -26.55 -18.03
C ALA A 178 -0.28 -25.42 -18.63
N ALA A 179 -0.16 -24.18 -18.15
CA ALA A 179 -0.79 -23.01 -18.80
C ALA A 179 0.05 -22.42 -19.95
N ASP A 180 1.31 -22.86 -20.12
CA ASP A 180 2.25 -22.36 -21.14
C ASP A 180 2.08 -23.01 -22.54
N HIS A 181 1.01 -23.77 -22.78
CA HIS A 181 0.78 -24.44 -24.07
C HIS A 181 -0.10 -23.69 -25.06
N MET A 182 -0.69 -22.55 -24.66
CA MET A 182 -1.30 -21.65 -25.63
C MET A 182 -0.26 -20.58 -25.99
N PRO A 183 0.21 -20.51 -27.25
CA PRO A 183 1.10 -19.41 -27.63
C PRO A 183 0.39 -18.09 -27.30
N PRO A 184 1.05 -17.13 -26.64
CA PRO A 184 0.42 -15.86 -26.27
C PRO A 184 -0.27 -15.30 -27.51
N ASP A 185 -1.54 -14.91 -27.37
CA ASP A 185 -2.22 -14.33 -28.51
C ASP A 185 -1.43 -13.11 -28.95
N CYS A 186 -1.21 -13.05 -30.25
CA CYS A 186 -0.49 -11.95 -30.86
C CYS A 186 -1.42 -10.73 -30.87
N LEU A 187 -0.80 -9.55 -30.88
CA LEU A 187 -1.50 -8.31 -31.13
C LEU A 187 -2.17 -8.34 -32.49
N TYR A 188 -3.31 -7.67 -32.61
CA TYR A 188 -3.95 -7.41 -33.89
C TYR A 188 -3.91 -5.92 -34.17
N ILE A 189 -3.17 -5.54 -35.20
CA ILE A 189 -3.05 -4.14 -35.61
C ILE A 189 -3.85 -3.95 -36.90
N GLN A 190 -4.82 -3.04 -36.83
CA GLN A 190 -5.73 -2.75 -37.92
C GLN A 190 -5.25 -1.53 -38.74
N PRO A 191 -5.56 -1.46 -40.06
CA PRO A 191 -5.16 -0.33 -40.90
C PRO A 191 -5.68 1.05 -40.46
N ASN A 192 -6.66 1.10 -39.55
CA ASN A 192 -7.21 2.31 -38.94
C ASN A 192 -6.43 2.76 -37.68
N PHE A 193 -5.23 2.22 -37.45
CA PHE A 193 -4.37 2.48 -36.29
C PHE A 193 -4.87 1.90 -34.96
N GLU A 194 -5.90 1.06 -34.97
CA GLU A 194 -6.36 0.36 -33.77
C GLU A 194 -5.52 -0.88 -33.49
N VAL A 195 -5.17 -1.07 -32.22
CA VAL A 195 -4.43 -2.21 -31.71
C VAL A 195 -5.33 -2.95 -30.72
N LEU A 196 -5.69 -4.18 -31.05
CA LEU A 196 -6.41 -5.08 -30.16
C LEU A 196 -5.41 -5.94 -29.40
N VAL A 197 -5.52 -5.91 -28.07
CA VAL A 197 -4.60 -6.55 -27.13
C VAL A 197 -5.39 -7.55 -26.29
N PRO A 198 -5.30 -8.85 -26.61
CA PRO A 198 -5.89 -9.91 -25.80
C PRO A 198 -5.31 -10.01 -24.38
N PRO A 199 -6.01 -10.65 -23.43
CA PRO A 199 -5.58 -10.78 -22.04
C PRO A 199 -4.47 -11.82 -21.85
N THR A 200 -4.07 -12.52 -22.91
CA THR A 200 -2.93 -13.46 -22.93
C THR A 200 -1.61 -12.78 -23.33
N VAL A 201 -1.66 -11.53 -23.82
CA VAL A 201 -0.45 -10.75 -24.16
C VAL A 201 0.34 -10.45 -22.87
N PRO A 202 1.65 -10.70 -22.81
CA PRO A 202 2.48 -10.41 -21.64
C PRO A 202 2.40 -8.94 -21.19
N LEU A 203 2.42 -8.68 -19.89
CA LEU A 203 2.25 -7.34 -19.33
C LEU A 203 3.38 -6.37 -19.73
N GLU A 204 4.62 -6.86 -19.88
CA GLU A 204 5.72 -6.05 -20.45
C GLU A 204 5.36 -5.51 -21.84
N ALA A 205 4.77 -6.34 -22.71
CA ALA A 205 4.36 -5.93 -24.04
C ALA A 205 3.20 -4.93 -23.97
N ARG A 206 2.25 -5.10 -23.03
CA ARG A 206 1.18 -4.12 -22.81
C ARG A 206 1.71 -2.77 -22.35
N LEU A 207 2.69 -2.75 -21.44
CA LEU A 207 3.33 -1.51 -21.00
C LEU A 207 4.00 -0.78 -22.17
N LYS A 208 4.65 -1.51 -23.09
CA LYS A 208 5.21 -0.92 -24.31
C LYS A 208 4.13 -0.32 -25.21
N ILE A 209 2.99 -1.00 -25.37
CA ILE A 209 1.85 -0.46 -26.14
C ILE A 209 1.30 0.80 -25.47
N ASP A 210 1.14 0.81 -24.14
CA ASP A 210 0.69 1.97 -23.37
C ASP A 210 1.55 3.23 -23.58
N ARG A 211 2.85 3.05 -23.81
CA ARG A 211 3.78 4.15 -24.06
C ARG A 211 3.61 4.75 -25.46
N MET A 212 3.26 3.94 -26.46
CA MET A 212 3.20 4.36 -27.88
C MET A 212 1.78 4.53 -28.44
N ALA A 213 0.75 4.09 -27.72
CA ALA A 213 -0.64 4.13 -28.14
C ALA A 213 -1.56 4.69 -27.05
N GLU A 214 -2.64 5.33 -27.46
CA GLU A 214 -3.67 5.80 -26.55
C GLU A 214 -4.66 4.66 -26.24
N ARG A 215 -4.88 4.38 -24.95
CA ARG A 215 -5.87 3.41 -24.49
C ARG A 215 -7.28 3.95 -24.73
N ILE A 216 -8.09 3.25 -25.53
CA ILE A 216 -9.49 3.61 -25.81
C ILE A 216 -10.42 2.88 -24.84
N HIS A 217 -10.27 1.55 -24.73
CA HIS A 217 -11.12 0.72 -23.91
C HIS A 217 -10.31 -0.40 -23.26
N MET A 218 -10.68 -0.76 -22.03
CA MET A 218 -10.08 -1.84 -21.26
C MET A 218 -11.20 -2.74 -20.74
N ASP A 219 -11.30 -3.91 -21.37
CA ASP A 219 -12.20 -5.00 -21.01
C ASP A 219 -11.43 -6.30 -21.31
N THR A 220 -12.13 -7.39 -21.62
CA THR A 220 -11.56 -8.71 -21.94
C THR A 220 -10.53 -8.61 -23.06
N ILE A 221 -10.81 -7.83 -24.13
CA ILE A 221 -9.83 -7.44 -25.14
C ILE A 221 -9.66 -5.92 -25.05
N SER A 222 -8.46 -5.47 -24.73
CA SER A 222 -8.17 -4.04 -24.64
C SER A 222 -7.95 -3.45 -26.04
N THR A 223 -8.49 -2.25 -26.27
CA THR A 223 -8.33 -1.53 -27.55
C THR A 223 -7.51 -0.27 -27.33
N TYR A 224 -6.47 -0.13 -28.14
CA TYR A 224 -5.61 1.06 -28.20
C TYR A 224 -5.65 1.67 -29.59
N ARG A 225 -5.20 2.91 -29.71
CA ARG A 225 -5.01 3.58 -30.99
C ARG A 225 -3.65 4.25 -31.05
N LEU A 226 -2.90 3.95 -32.09
CA LEU A 226 -1.64 4.63 -32.37
C LEU A 226 -1.96 6.07 -32.77
N THR A 227 -1.35 7.02 -32.07
CA THR A 227 -1.51 8.45 -32.33
C THR A 227 -0.14 9.10 -32.41
N ARG A 228 -0.02 10.14 -33.24
CA ARG A 228 1.23 10.89 -33.40
C ARG A 228 1.79 11.35 -32.06
N ASP A 229 0.95 11.92 -31.20
CA ASP A 229 1.37 12.47 -29.91
C ASP A 229 1.94 11.39 -28.97
N ARG A 230 1.40 10.16 -29.02
CA ARG A 230 1.91 9.03 -28.22
C ARG A 230 3.20 8.46 -28.79
N VAL A 231 3.32 8.42 -30.12
CA VAL A 231 4.58 8.02 -30.76
C VAL A 231 5.68 9.04 -30.45
N TYR A 232 5.39 10.34 -30.49
CA TYR A 232 6.34 11.39 -30.11
C TYR A 232 6.78 11.23 -28.66
N HIS A 233 5.82 11.04 -27.74
CA HIS A 233 6.14 10.77 -26.36
C HIS A 233 7.06 9.55 -26.18
N ALA A 234 6.86 8.47 -26.94
CA ALA A 234 7.74 7.30 -26.88
C ALA A 234 9.18 7.63 -27.37
N LEU A 235 9.29 8.37 -28.47
CA LEU A 235 10.58 8.81 -29.03
C LEU A 235 11.33 9.76 -28.09
N ASP A 236 10.64 10.72 -27.47
CA ASP A 236 11.19 11.64 -26.45
C ASP A 236 11.80 10.89 -25.25
N HIS A 237 11.31 9.69 -24.95
CA HIS A 237 11.79 8.84 -23.85
C HIS A 237 12.84 7.81 -24.29
N GLY A 238 13.43 8.00 -25.48
CA GLY A 238 14.60 7.26 -25.96
C GLY A 238 14.30 5.99 -26.77
N GLU A 239 13.02 5.70 -27.06
CA GLU A 239 12.66 4.61 -27.98
C GLU A 239 12.98 5.02 -29.43
N ARG A 240 13.36 4.05 -30.28
CA ARG A 240 13.62 4.33 -31.70
C ARG A 240 12.50 3.79 -32.58
N ILE A 241 12.14 4.52 -33.63
CA ILE A 241 11.01 4.13 -34.49
C ILE A 241 11.15 2.73 -35.09
N HIS A 242 12.36 2.33 -35.50
CA HIS A 242 12.62 0.99 -36.02
C HIS A 242 12.47 -0.10 -34.95
N GLU A 243 12.76 0.21 -33.68
CA GLU A 243 12.55 -0.71 -32.54
C GLU A 243 11.07 -0.86 -32.24
N LEU A 244 10.29 0.23 -32.33
CA LEU A 244 8.83 0.20 -32.18
C LEU A 244 8.17 -0.65 -33.28
N ILE A 245 8.56 -0.44 -34.55
CA ILE A 245 8.06 -1.22 -35.69
C ILE A 245 8.45 -2.69 -35.53
N ALA A 246 9.71 -2.99 -35.25
CA ALA A 246 10.18 -4.36 -35.05
C ALA A 246 9.46 -5.05 -33.87
N PHE A 247 9.17 -4.31 -32.80
CA PHE A 247 8.38 -4.80 -31.67
C PHE A 247 6.96 -5.19 -32.11
N MET A 248 6.28 -4.31 -32.86
CA MET A 248 4.93 -4.59 -33.36
C MET A 248 4.92 -5.81 -34.29
N GLU A 249 5.84 -5.89 -35.25
CA GLU A 249 5.96 -7.02 -36.17
C GLU A 249 6.20 -8.34 -35.45
N ARG A 250 7.06 -8.34 -34.41
CA ARG A 250 7.33 -9.53 -33.58
C ARG A 250 6.10 -9.98 -32.80
N MET A 251 5.25 -9.04 -32.39
CA MET A 251 4.08 -9.31 -31.56
C MET A 251 2.81 -9.59 -32.37
N THR A 252 2.82 -9.44 -33.69
CA THR A 252 1.70 -9.72 -34.60
C THR A 252 1.94 -11.00 -35.42
N ARG A 253 0.89 -11.78 -35.73
CA ARG A 253 1.01 -12.93 -36.67
C ARG A 253 1.03 -12.52 -38.14
N GLN A 254 0.51 -11.35 -38.46
CA GLN A 254 0.44 -10.82 -39.81
C GLN A 254 1.46 -9.70 -39.98
N PRO A 255 2.02 -9.48 -41.17
CA PRO A 255 2.86 -8.32 -41.42
C PRO A 255 2.06 -7.05 -41.13
N LEU A 256 2.73 -6.07 -40.53
CA LEU A 256 2.12 -4.77 -40.24
C LEU A 256 1.69 -4.10 -41.57
N PRO A 257 0.45 -3.58 -41.68
CA PRO A 257 -0.02 -2.88 -42.88
C PRO A 257 0.92 -1.74 -43.32
N ASP A 258 1.16 -1.63 -44.63
CA ASP A 258 2.10 -0.66 -45.19
C ASP A 258 1.76 0.79 -44.81
N ASN A 259 0.45 1.12 -44.76
CA ASN A 259 0.01 2.46 -44.39
C ASN A 259 0.41 2.83 -42.95
N ILE A 260 0.49 1.86 -42.05
CA ILE A 260 0.91 2.09 -40.66
C ILE A 260 2.43 2.32 -40.61
N LYS A 261 3.22 1.47 -41.30
CA LYS A 261 4.68 1.62 -41.37
C LYS A 261 5.07 3.00 -41.91
N ILE A 262 4.53 3.37 -43.06
CA ILE A 262 4.79 4.66 -43.71
C ILE A 262 4.42 5.82 -42.78
N THR A 263 3.25 5.76 -42.16
CA THR A 263 2.79 6.84 -41.28
C THR A 263 3.65 6.97 -40.02
N LEU A 264 4.10 5.85 -39.44
CA LEU A 264 4.99 5.84 -38.27
C LEU A 264 6.37 6.42 -38.61
N GLU A 265 6.91 6.06 -39.77
CA GLU A 265 8.17 6.62 -40.28
C GLU A 265 8.03 8.12 -40.58
N ASP A 266 6.92 8.55 -41.19
CA ASP A 266 6.62 9.96 -41.44
C ASP A 266 6.50 10.76 -40.13
N TRP A 267 5.84 10.19 -39.11
CA TRP A 267 5.77 10.82 -37.79
C TRP A 267 7.17 10.95 -37.18
N ALA A 268 7.98 9.90 -37.18
CA ALA A 268 9.34 9.95 -36.67
C ALA A 268 10.25 10.92 -37.45
N ALA A 269 10.07 11.06 -38.77
CA ALA A 269 10.81 12.04 -39.56
C ALA A 269 10.39 13.49 -39.28
N GLN A 270 9.16 13.69 -38.80
CA GLN A 270 8.66 14.99 -38.31
C GLN A 270 9.04 15.25 -36.86
N HIS A 271 9.34 14.20 -36.09
CA HIS A 271 9.94 14.26 -34.77
C HIS A 271 11.40 14.75 -34.89
N ASP A 272 11.93 15.40 -33.86
CA ASP A 272 13.33 15.89 -33.81
C ASP A 272 13.76 16.96 -34.84
N GLN A 273 12.81 17.68 -35.47
CA GLN A 273 13.19 18.83 -36.33
C GLN A 273 13.86 19.96 -35.54
N VAL A 274 13.54 20.09 -34.25
CA VAL A 274 14.10 21.08 -33.32
C VAL A 274 14.16 20.44 -31.92
N PHE A 275 15.30 20.51 -31.24
CA PHE A 275 15.48 20.02 -29.87
C PHE A 275 15.89 21.17 -28.94
N LEU A 276 15.42 21.11 -27.70
CA LEU A 276 15.84 22.00 -26.62
C LEU A 276 16.84 21.26 -25.74
N GLN A 277 18.01 21.85 -25.51
CA GLN A 277 19.06 21.26 -24.69
C GLN A 277 19.45 22.21 -23.57
N GLN A 278 19.46 21.71 -22.33
CA GLN A 278 20.02 22.44 -21.20
C GLN A 278 21.54 22.30 -21.21
N ALA A 279 22.24 23.43 -21.15
CA ALA A 279 23.67 23.52 -21.44
C ALA A 279 24.35 24.49 -20.48
N LEU A 280 25.54 24.13 -20.00
CA LEU A 280 26.37 25.04 -19.22
C LEU A 280 27.22 25.90 -20.17
N LEU A 281 27.13 27.22 -20.01
CA LEU A 281 27.86 28.17 -20.84
C LEU A 281 28.98 28.83 -20.04
N LEU A 282 30.22 28.65 -20.49
CA LEU A 282 31.37 29.37 -19.98
C LEU A 282 31.56 30.65 -20.81
N ARG A 283 31.32 31.80 -20.19
CA ARG A 283 31.50 33.12 -20.82
C ARG A 283 32.73 33.83 -20.26
N ALA A 284 33.68 34.14 -21.14
CA ALA A 284 34.82 34.97 -20.81
C ALA A 284 34.43 36.45 -20.73
N LYS A 285 35.09 37.20 -19.84
CA LYS A 285 34.86 38.64 -19.70
C LYS A 285 35.34 39.44 -20.92
N ASP A 286 36.42 38.98 -21.55
CA ASP A 286 37.05 39.62 -22.70
C ASP A 286 37.74 38.59 -23.61
N ALA A 287 38.13 39.04 -24.81
CA ALA A 287 38.70 38.17 -25.85
C ALA A 287 40.06 37.57 -25.45
N ARG A 288 40.78 38.23 -24.54
CA ARG A 288 42.06 37.72 -24.04
C ARG A 288 41.83 36.54 -23.10
N THR A 289 40.91 36.67 -22.15
CA THR A 289 40.50 35.56 -21.27
C THR A 289 39.91 34.40 -22.07
N ALA A 290 39.12 34.68 -23.12
CA ALA A 290 38.58 33.63 -23.98
C ALA A 290 39.69 32.80 -24.67
N LEU A 291 40.75 33.47 -25.14
CA LEU A 291 41.89 32.80 -25.76
C LEU A 291 42.69 31.97 -24.74
N GLU A 292 42.90 32.51 -23.54
CA GLU A 292 43.59 31.82 -22.44
C GLU A 292 42.82 30.56 -22.00
N LEU A 293 41.49 30.65 -21.83
CA LEU A 293 40.61 29.51 -21.53
C LEU A 293 40.63 28.44 -22.64
N GLN A 294 40.58 28.87 -23.91
CA GLN A 294 40.63 27.96 -25.06
C GLN A 294 42.00 27.25 -25.19
N SER A 295 43.09 27.93 -24.86
CA SER A 295 44.46 27.40 -24.98
C SER A 295 44.89 26.53 -23.79
N SER A 296 44.09 26.46 -22.72
CA SER A 296 44.42 25.69 -21.50
C SER A 296 44.21 24.19 -21.72
N PRO A 297 45.26 23.35 -21.63
CA PRO A 297 45.16 21.91 -21.83
C PRO A 297 44.26 21.22 -20.79
N MET A 298 44.08 21.81 -19.60
CA MET A 298 43.24 21.25 -18.54
C MET A 298 41.75 21.53 -18.73
N LEU A 299 41.40 22.56 -19.51
CA LEU A 299 40.00 22.94 -19.77
C LEU A 299 39.48 22.38 -21.10
N GLN A 300 40.37 22.03 -22.03
CA GLN A 300 40.04 21.40 -23.32
C GLN A 300 39.09 20.19 -23.20
N PRO A 301 39.25 19.25 -22.24
CA PRO A 301 38.34 18.12 -22.10
C PRO A 301 36.90 18.52 -21.75
N PHE A 302 36.72 19.70 -21.15
CA PHE A 302 35.43 20.19 -20.70
C PHE A 302 34.76 21.12 -21.72
N ILE A 303 35.47 21.59 -22.74
CA ILE A 303 34.91 22.45 -23.80
C ILE A 303 34.32 21.55 -24.88
N ILE A 304 33.00 21.55 -25.00
CA ILE A 304 32.26 20.79 -26.01
C ILE A 304 32.31 21.53 -27.35
N GLU A 305 31.96 22.81 -27.34
CA GLU A 305 31.85 23.62 -28.56
C GLU A 305 32.10 25.11 -28.27
N LYS A 306 32.58 25.86 -29.28
CA LYS A 306 32.66 27.32 -29.21
C LYS A 306 31.45 27.96 -29.88
N LEU A 307 30.59 28.59 -29.07
CA LEU A 307 29.33 29.22 -29.54
C LEU A 307 29.49 30.69 -29.93
N GLY A 308 30.68 31.27 -29.74
CA GLY A 308 31.02 32.65 -30.16
C GLY A 308 32.43 33.06 -29.73
N GLU A 309 32.81 34.32 -29.95
CA GLU A 309 34.16 34.81 -29.63
C GLU A 309 34.51 34.73 -28.14
N LEU A 310 33.51 34.84 -27.26
CA LEU A 310 33.65 34.87 -25.81
C LEU A 310 32.92 33.74 -25.08
N THR A 311 32.20 32.86 -25.79
CA THR A 311 31.27 31.89 -25.19
C THR A 311 31.60 30.47 -25.63
N PHE A 312 31.71 29.58 -24.65
CA PHE A 312 31.98 28.16 -24.85
C PHE A 312 30.86 27.34 -24.22
N LEU A 313 30.42 26.30 -24.91
CA LEU A 313 29.59 25.22 -24.38
C LEU A 313 30.50 24.28 -23.60
N VAL A 314 30.19 24.00 -22.34
CA VAL A 314 31.01 23.16 -21.47
C VAL A 314 30.23 21.98 -20.88
N SER A 315 30.94 20.90 -20.52
CA SER A 315 30.36 19.72 -19.87
C SER A 315 29.71 20.08 -18.53
N SER A 316 28.67 19.31 -18.16
CA SER A 316 27.88 19.47 -16.94
C SER A 316 28.58 19.02 -15.66
N ASP A 317 29.84 18.54 -15.72
CA ASP A 317 30.68 18.26 -14.55
C ASP A 317 31.18 19.58 -13.92
N ALA A 318 30.22 20.34 -13.38
CA ALA A 318 30.43 21.72 -12.95
C ALA A 318 31.43 21.82 -11.79
N ASP A 319 31.45 20.86 -10.87
CA ASP A 319 32.31 20.89 -9.68
C ASP A 319 33.80 20.70 -10.03
N ASP A 320 34.10 19.79 -10.95
CA ASP A 320 35.45 19.57 -11.45
C ASP A 320 35.93 20.78 -12.27
N LEU A 321 35.07 21.31 -13.13
CA LEU A 321 35.36 22.50 -13.94
C LEU A 321 35.62 23.74 -13.06
N LEU A 322 34.78 23.97 -12.04
CA LEU A 322 34.95 25.08 -11.09
C LEU A 322 36.26 24.95 -10.30
N SER A 323 36.60 23.74 -9.85
CA SER A 323 37.84 23.50 -9.13
C SER A 323 39.08 23.77 -10.00
N ILE A 324 39.02 23.45 -11.30
CA ILE A 324 40.09 23.69 -12.27
C ILE A 324 40.20 25.19 -12.58
N LEU A 325 39.07 25.89 -12.76
CA LEU A 325 39.05 27.33 -12.98
C LEU A 325 39.66 28.10 -11.80
N LEU A 326 39.33 27.72 -10.56
CA LEU A 326 39.90 28.29 -9.34
C LEU A 326 41.40 28.02 -9.21
N LYS A 327 41.86 26.80 -9.53
CA LYS A 327 43.30 26.44 -9.56
C LYS A 327 44.09 27.24 -10.60
N GLN A 328 43.45 27.64 -11.70
CA GLN A 328 44.03 28.47 -12.76
C GLN A 328 43.91 29.99 -12.46
N GLY A 329 43.41 30.37 -11.28
CA GLY A 329 43.34 31.76 -10.83
C GLY A 329 42.14 32.54 -11.35
N TYR A 330 41.18 31.87 -12.01
CA TYR A 330 39.92 32.49 -12.41
C TYR A 330 38.91 32.41 -11.24
N MET A 331 38.24 33.53 -10.96
CA MET A 331 37.17 33.63 -9.96
C MET A 331 35.81 33.72 -10.68
N PRO A 332 35.17 32.59 -11.04
CA PRO A 332 33.85 32.62 -11.65
C PRO A 332 32.83 33.18 -10.65
N SER A 333 31.98 34.12 -11.07
CA SER A 333 30.88 34.61 -10.22
C SER A 333 29.88 33.47 -10.02
N GLN A 334 29.75 32.95 -8.79
CA GLN A 334 28.90 31.80 -8.42
C GLN A 334 27.38 31.99 -8.63
N LYS A 335 26.95 33.06 -9.31
CA LYS A 335 25.60 33.15 -9.85
C LYS A 335 25.56 32.33 -11.14
N ILE A 336 25.51 31.01 -11.01
CA ILE A 336 24.90 30.20 -12.07
C ILE A 336 23.50 30.80 -12.22
N HIS A 337 23.23 31.47 -13.35
CA HIS A 337 21.91 32.02 -13.64
C HIS A 337 20.97 30.85 -13.93
N THR A 338 20.64 30.08 -12.89
CA THR A 338 19.55 29.13 -12.92
C THR A 338 18.30 29.98 -12.76
N GLU A 339 17.65 30.34 -13.88
CA GLU A 339 16.28 30.84 -13.86
C GLU A 339 15.35 29.67 -13.49
N ALA A 340 15.44 29.25 -12.25
CA ALA A 340 14.50 28.42 -11.51
C ALA A 340 15.04 28.35 -10.09
N GLU A 341 14.75 29.38 -9.29
CA GLU A 341 14.59 29.17 -7.84
C GLU A 341 13.37 28.26 -7.69
N HIS A 342 13.56 26.96 -7.91
CA HIS A 342 12.66 25.98 -7.32
C HIS A 342 12.93 26.06 -5.82
N SER A 343 11.99 26.68 -5.12
CA SER A 343 11.86 26.57 -3.68
C SER A 343 12.14 25.12 -3.28
N ASP A 344 13.07 24.92 -2.35
CA ASP A 344 13.23 23.70 -1.55
C ASP A 344 11.93 23.42 -0.75
N GLU A 345 10.83 23.20 -1.45
CA GLU A 345 9.58 22.71 -0.88
C GLU A 345 9.74 21.20 -0.81
N GLN A 346 10.29 20.69 0.29
CA GLN A 346 10.23 19.27 0.64
C GLN A 346 8.81 18.74 0.37
N LEU A 347 8.71 17.72 -0.46
CA LEU A 347 7.50 16.94 -0.64
C LEU A 347 7.30 16.20 0.69
N ASP A 348 6.46 16.78 1.55
CA ASP A 348 5.93 16.17 2.77
C ASP A 348 4.97 15.02 2.41
N PHE A 349 5.41 14.11 1.54
CA PHE A 349 4.69 12.90 1.18
C PHE A 349 4.75 11.86 2.32
N TYR A 350 5.53 12.11 3.37
CA TYR A 350 5.70 11.19 4.49
C TYR A 350 5.46 11.88 5.83
N GLY A 351 4.31 11.60 6.43
CA GLY A 351 4.03 11.87 7.85
C GLY A 351 4.79 10.93 8.80
N ALA A 352 6.00 10.51 8.44
CA ALA A 352 6.86 9.65 9.23
C ALA A 352 8.27 10.23 9.23
N SER A 353 8.76 10.54 10.41
CA SER A 353 10.15 10.93 10.69
C SER A 353 11.17 10.05 9.96
N ASP A 354 12.05 10.66 9.16
CA ASP A 354 13.41 10.17 8.86
C ASP A 354 13.60 8.73 8.32
N HIS A 355 12.63 8.16 7.61
CA HIS A 355 12.76 6.81 7.04
C HIS A 355 13.10 6.84 5.55
N SER A 356 14.39 6.85 5.24
CA SER A 356 14.93 6.72 3.89
C SER A 356 14.41 5.46 3.19
N LEU A 357 13.81 5.63 2.01
CA LEU A 357 13.47 4.53 1.10
C LEU A 357 14.71 3.69 0.77
N PRO A 358 14.56 2.38 0.52
CA PRO A 358 15.70 1.52 0.22
C PRO A 358 16.45 2.03 -1.02
N HIS A 359 17.76 2.26 -0.88
CA HIS A 359 18.63 2.44 -2.04
C HIS A 359 18.75 1.10 -2.78
N SER A 360 18.39 1.06 -4.07
CA SER A 360 18.43 -0.14 -4.92
C SER A 360 19.78 -0.39 -5.57
N GLU A 361 20.90 -0.26 -4.85
CA GLU A 361 22.16 -0.72 -5.44
C GLU A 361 22.19 -2.26 -5.53
N GLY A 362 22.04 -2.78 -6.76
CA GLY A 362 22.39 -4.16 -7.11
C GLY A 362 21.32 -5.25 -6.91
N ARG A 363 20.02 -4.94 -6.94
CA ARG A 363 18.97 -5.97 -6.77
C ARG A 363 18.61 -6.66 -8.09
N GLU A 364 18.70 -8.00 -8.11
CA GLU A 364 18.32 -8.83 -9.26
C GLU A 364 16.90 -9.44 -9.17
N LYS A 365 16.23 -9.33 -8.01
CA LYS A 365 14.86 -9.87 -7.80
C LYS A 365 14.01 -8.92 -6.95
N LEU A 366 12.72 -8.85 -7.28
CA LEU A 366 11.73 -8.11 -6.50
C LEU A 366 11.55 -8.78 -5.13
N GLN A 367 11.80 -8.02 -4.08
CA GLN A 367 11.58 -8.42 -2.68
C GLN A 367 10.83 -7.32 -1.98
N LEU A 368 9.65 -7.64 -1.47
CA LEU A 368 8.84 -6.70 -0.70
C LEU A 368 9.47 -6.46 0.68
N HIS A 369 9.51 -5.20 1.08
CA HIS A 369 10.05 -4.78 2.38
C HIS A 369 8.92 -4.30 3.30
N TYR A 370 8.65 -5.12 4.32
CA TYR A 370 7.65 -4.85 5.34
C TYR A 370 8.27 -4.12 6.54
N GLY A 371 7.42 -3.60 7.44
CA GLY A 371 7.84 -2.71 8.55
C GLY A 371 7.65 -1.23 8.26
N ASP A 372 8.44 -0.36 8.91
CA ASP A 372 8.36 1.12 8.87
C ASP A 372 8.63 1.79 7.49
N ARG A 373 8.78 0.99 6.43
CA ARG A 373 9.27 1.42 5.12
C ARG A 373 8.18 1.57 4.06
N GLY A 374 7.00 2.10 4.43
CA GLY A 374 5.89 2.27 3.49
C GLY A 374 4.95 3.43 3.83
N PHE A 375 4.06 3.74 2.89
CA PHE A 375 3.05 4.78 2.99
C PHE A 375 1.82 4.35 3.80
N ILE A 376 1.48 3.06 3.76
CA ILE A 376 0.40 2.47 4.57
C ILE A 376 1.00 1.85 5.83
N PHE A 377 0.40 2.21 6.97
CA PHE A 377 0.70 1.57 8.25
C PHE A 377 0.24 0.12 8.22
N GLN A 378 1.18 -0.80 8.40
CA GLN A 378 0.88 -2.23 8.45
C GLN A 378 0.01 -2.53 9.67
N ALA A 379 -1.06 -3.31 9.49
CA ALA A 379 -2.02 -3.59 10.55
C ALA A 379 -1.39 -4.20 11.83
N PHE A 380 -0.26 -4.90 11.69
CA PHE A 380 0.52 -5.44 12.79
C PHE A 380 2.02 -5.44 12.45
N SER A 381 2.70 -4.29 12.63
CA SER A 381 4.17 -4.25 12.63
C SER A 381 4.68 -4.15 14.07
N PRO A 382 5.55 -5.07 14.53
CA PRO A 382 6.29 -4.91 15.77
C PRO A 382 7.11 -3.61 15.82
N ASP A 383 7.50 -3.07 14.65
CA ASP A 383 8.32 -1.85 14.55
C ASP A 383 7.60 -0.60 15.10
N TYR A 384 6.25 -0.58 15.07
CA TYR A 384 5.46 0.51 15.67
C TYR A 384 5.41 0.46 17.20
N TYR A 385 5.83 -0.64 17.80
CA TYR A 385 5.82 -0.80 19.25
C TYR A 385 7.19 -0.49 19.80
N GLN A 386 7.27 0.50 20.69
CA GLN A 386 8.48 0.71 21.46
C GLN A 386 8.62 -0.41 22.49
N MET A 387 9.73 -1.13 22.41
CA MET A 387 10.07 -2.13 23.43
C MET A 387 10.32 -1.40 24.75
N VAL A 388 9.35 -1.48 25.65
CA VAL A 388 9.49 -0.97 27.02
C VAL A 388 10.43 -1.91 27.77
N GLN A 389 11.61 -1.40 28.15
CA GLN A 389 12.62 -2.21 28.84
C GLN A 389 12.35 -2.38 30.34
N GLU A 390 11.46 -1.59 30.92
CA GLU A 390 11.11 -1.65 32.33
C GLU A 390 9.68 -2.17 32.49
N MET A 391 9.52 -3.24 33.28
CA MET A 391 8.20 -3.69 33.68
C MET A 391 7.53 -2.57 34.50
N PRO A 392 6.28 -2.18 34.17
CA PRO A 392 5.57 -1.15 34.90
C PRO A 392 5.51 -1.52 36.39
N LYS A 393 5.76 -0.55 37.26
CA LYS A 393 5.60 -0.76 38.70
C LYS A 393 4.11 -0.85 39.01
N LEU A 394 3.80 -1.44 40.15
CA LEU A 394 2.43 -1.60 40.63
C LEU A 394 1.66 -0.26 40.73
N GLN A 395 2.37 0.85 40.95
CA GLN A 395 1.82 2.21 40.97
C GLN A 395 1.48 2.74 39.57
N ASP A 396 2.18 2.27 38.53
CA ASP A 396 1.92 2.63 37.13
C ASP A 396 0.67 1.88 36.62
N LEU A 397 0.46 0.65 37.10
CA LEU A 397 -0.73 -0.15 36.79
C LEU A 397 -1.99 0.35 37.51
N TYR A 398 -1.84 0.83 38.75
CA TYR A 398 -2.95 1.34 39.57
C TYR A 398 -2.63 2.75 40.13
N PRO A 399 -2.71 3.81 39.31
CA PRO A 399 -2.37 5.17 39.73
C PRO A 399 -3.23 5.67 40.91
N GLU A 400 -4.45 5.14 41.04
CA GLU A 400 -5.41 5.52 42.08
C GLU A 400 -5.46 4.54 43.26
N LEU A 401 -4.48 3.64 43.41
CA LEU A 401 -4.47 2.63 44.48
C LEU A 401 -4.63 3.24 45.88
N GLU A 402 -4.03 4.41 46.13
CA GLU A 402 -4.13 5.11 47.41
C GLU A 402 -5.56 5.59 47.74
N LYS A 403 -6.40 5.80 46.73
CA LYS A 403 -7.80 6.24 46.90
C LYS A 403 -8.73 5.06 47.21
N ILE A 404 -8.30 3.82 46.93
CA ILE A 404 -9.11 2.62 47.15
C ILE A 404 -9.05 2.25 48.63
N PRO A 405 -10.19 2.18 49.33
CA PRO A 405 -10.20 1.76 50.73
C PRO A 405 -9.64 0.34 50.87
N LYS A 406 -8.62 0.14 51.73
CA LYS A 406 -8.00 -1.18 51.97
C LYS A 406 -9.02 -2.28 52.29
N ARG A 407 -10.09 -1.93 53.03
CA ARG A 407 -11.18 -2.85 53.38
C ARG A 407 -11.91 -3.45 52.18
N TRP A 408 -11.92 -2.77 51.03
CA TRP A 408 -12.51 -3.29 49.80
C TRP A 408 -11.71 -4.45 49.20
N MET A 409 -10.41 -4.53 49.54
CA MET A 409 -9.46 -5.48 48.97
C MET A 409 -9.10 -6.61 49.95
N GLU A 410 -9.29 -6.44 51.25
CA GLU A 410 -8.90 -7.43 52.26
C GLU A 410 -9.76 -8.70 52.24
N GLU A 411 -11.10 -8.56 52.34
CA GLU A 411 -12.02 -9.69 52.49
C GLU A 411 -13.40 -9.36 51.90
N PRO A 412 -14.19 -10.38 51.45
CA PRO A 412 -15.57 -10.18 51.03
C PRO A 412 -16.44 -9.72 52.21
N ARG A 413 -17.13 -8.60 52.03
CA ARG A 413 -18.02 -8.04 53.06
C ARG A 413 -19.34 -7.54 52.51
N LEU A 414 -20.34 -7.50 53.39
CA LEU A 414 -21.63 -6.88 53.12
C LEU A 414 -21.47 -5.36 53.22
N TYR A 415 -21.57 -4.66 52.09
CA TYR A 415 -21.54 -3.21 52.02
C TYR A 415 -22.93 -2.65 51.68
N HIS A 416 -23.19 -1.38 52.02
CA HIS A 416 -24.39 -0.71 51.53
C HIS A 416 -24.37 -0.55 50.01
N LEU A 417 -25.55 -0.55 49.38
CA LEU A 417 -25.73 -0.47 47.93
C LEU A 417 -24.89 0.65 47.28
N SER A 418 -24.87 1.85 47.87
CA SER A 418 -24.08 2.98 47.37
C SER A 418 -22.57 2.71 47.34
N THR A 419 -22.07 1.87 48.24
CA THR A 419 -20.66 1.47 48.31
C THR A 419 -20.38 0.33 47.32
N GLN A 420 -21.30 -0.63 47.19
CA GLN A 420 -21.19 -1.69 46.19
C GLN A 420 -21.13 -1.13 44.76
N ILE A 421 -21.99 -0.15 44.43
CA ILE A 421 -21.96 0.52 43.12
C ILE A 421 -20.63 1.24 42.88
N LYS A 422 -20.07 1.92 43.89
CA LYS A 422 -18.75 2.53 43.78
C LYS A 422 -17.65 1.50 43.53
N MET A 423 -17.70 0.35 44.20
CA MET A 423 -16.76 -0.75 43.96
C MET A 423 -16.86 -1.28 42.52
N ILE A 424 -18.08 -1.42 41.99
CA ILE A 424 -18.31 -1.85 40.60
C ILE A 424 -17.78 -0.82 39.60
N GLN A 425 -18.06 0.47 39.82
CA GLN A 425 -17.54 1.55 38.99
C GLN A 425 -16.00 1.59 39.00
N GLN A 426 -15.41 1.42 40.18
CA GLN A 426 -13.96 1.34 40.31
C GLN A 426 -13.39 0.13 39.57
N ALA A 427 -14.08 -1.02 39.64
CA ALA A 427 -13.64 -2.23 38.94
C ALA A 427 -13.69 -2.06 37.41
N ILE A 428 -14.72 -1.40 36.88
CA ILE A 428 -14.83 -1.05 35.45
C ILE A 428 -13.69 -0.11 35.04
N GLN A 429 -13.45 0.96 35.81
CA GLN A 429 -12.41 1.95 35.51
C GLN A 429 -11.01 1.33 35.50
N LEU A 430 -10.74 0.41 36.43
CA LEU A 430 -9.46 -0.29 36.53
C LEU A 430 -9.38 -1.56 35.68
N GLN A 431 -10.43 -1.87 34.90
CA GLN A 431 -10.54 -3.07 34.07
C GLN A 431 -10.18 -4.35 34.84
N THR A 432 -10.77 -4.48 36.03
CA THR A 432 -10.45 -5.56 36.97
C THR A 432 -11.71 -6.32 37.40
N TYR A 433 -11.57 -7.33 38.24
CA TYR A 433 -12.68 -8.20 38.62
C TYR A 433 -13.07 -8.08 40.10
N LEU A 434 -14.31 -8.50 40.37
CA LEU A 434 -14.92 -8.54 41.69
C LEU A 434 -15.05 -9.99 42.12
N LEU A 435 -14.87 -10.23 43.42
CA LEU A 435 -15.29 -11.47 44.04
C LEU A 435 -16.62 -11.21 44.75
N PHE A 436 -17.64 -11.94 44.34
CA PHE A 436 -18.94 -11.94 45.00
C PHE A 436 -19.10 -13.23 45.82
N ARG A 437 -19.74 -13.11 46.98
CA ARG A 437 -20.12 -14.26 47.82
C ARG A 437 -21.61 -14.20 48.11
N LYS A 438 -22.27 -15.36 47.96
CA LYS A 438 -23.66 -15.59 48.34
C LYS A 438 -23.77 -16.93 49.06
N GLY A 439 -24.13 -16.91 50.34
CA GLY A 439 -24.05 -18.11 51.18
C GLY A 439 -22.62 -18.66 51.24
N ASN A 440 -22.44 -19.92 50.83
CA ASN A 440 -21.14 -20.61 50.85
C ASN A 440 -20.45 -20.68 49.49
N GLN A 441 -20.99 -20.00 48.47
CA GLN A 441 -20.44 -19.97 47.12
C GLN A 441 -19.77 -18.63 46.82
N GLU A 442 -18.65 -18.70 46.15
CA GLU A 442 -17.87 -17.56 45.66
C GLU A 442 -17.81 -17.61 44.14
N TYR A 443 -17.95 -16.45 43.51
CA TYR A 443 -17.90 -16.32 42.07
C TYR A 443 -17.16 -15.05 41.70
N THR A 444 -16.32 -15.15 40.68
CA THR A 444 -15.63 -14.01 40.09
C THR A 444 -16.47 -13.40 39.00
N PHE A 445 -16.45 -12.07 38.92
CA PHE A 445 -17.21 -11.32 37.95
C PHE A 445 -16.42 -10.11 37.49
N THR A 446 -16.22 -9.99 36.18
CA THR A 446 -15.52 -8.87 35.55
C THR A 446 -16.57 -7.91 34.97
N PRO A 447 -16.87 -6.79 35.65
CA PRO A 447 -17.89 -5.86 35.18
C PRO A 447 -17.41 -5.13 33.93
N LEU A 448 -18.30 -5.01 32.94
CA LEU A 448 -18.07 -4.24 31.71
C LEU A 448 -18.85 -2.93 31.72
N SER A 449 -20.07 -2.91 32.25
CA SER A 449 -20.89 -1.70 32.40
C SER A 449 -21.89 -1.83 33.54
N ALA A 450 -22.32 -0.69 34.09
CA ALA A 450 -23.35 -0.61 35.13
C ALA A 450 -24.31 0.54 34.82
N ASN A 451 -25.58 0.21 34.57
CA ASN A 451 -26.62 1.16 34.19
C ASN A 451 -27.87 1.01 35.07
N ILE A 452 -28.68 2.07 35.14
CA ILE A 452 -30.00 2.03 35.78
C ILE A 452 -31.05 1.77 34.70
N GLU A 453 -31.76 0.66 34.80
CA GLU A 453 -32.88 0.31 33.92
C GLU A 453 -34.11 0.03 34.77
N ASN A 454 -35.24 0.68 34.46
CA ASN A 454 -36.50 0.53 35.20
C ASN A 454 -36.39 0.76 36.72
N GLY A 455 -35.45 1.61 37.15
CA GLY A 455 -35.24 1.96 38.56
C GLY A 455 -34.38 0.97 39.36
N SER A 456 -33.84 -0.08 38.74
CA SER A 456 -32.86 -0.98 39.35
C SER A 456 -31.52 -0.94 38.62
N TRP A 457 -30.44 -1.23 39.35
CA TRP A 457 -29.10 -1.34 38.76
C TRP A 457 -28.97 -2.68 38.04
N ARG A 458 -28.57 -2.63 36.77
CA ARG A 458 -28.16 -3.79 35.98
C ARG A 458 -26.68 -3.66 35.66
N ILE A 459 -25.93 -4.69 36.03
CA ILE A 459 -24.49 -4.71 35.81
C ILE A 459 -24.19 -5.84 34.83
N ARG A 460 -23.71 -5.47 33.66
CA ARG A 460 -23.31 -6.39 32.59
C ARG A 460 -21.83 -6.69 32.75
N GLY A 461 -21.46 -7.96 32.67
CA GLY A 461 -20.07 -8.38 32.77
C GLY A 461 -19.87 -9.86 32.50
N MET A 462 -18.64 -10.32 32.66
CA MET A 462 -18.23 -11.68 32.35
C MET A 462 -17.98 -12.48 33.63
N THR A 463 -18.54 -13.68 33.70
CA THR A 463 -17.99 -14.74 34.58
C THR A 463 -16.96 -15.53 33.79
N TYR A 464 -16.38 -16.57 34.39
CA TYR A 464 -15.40 -17.43 33.71
C TYR A 464 -15.97 -18.12 32.46
N GLU A 465 -17.28 -18.41 32.44
CA GLU A 465 -17.89 -19.23 31.38
C GLU A 465 -18.67 -18.42 30.36
N LYS A 466 -19.26 -17.28 30.74
CA LYS A 466 -20.17 -16.53 29.87
C LYS A 466 -20.40 -15.10 30.33
N GLU A 467 -20.97 -14.32 29.42
CA GLU A 467 -21.53 -13.03 29.76
C GLU A 467 -22.83 -13.17 30.58
N VAL A 468 -22.97 -12.37 31.63
CA VAL A 468 -24.15 -12.33 32.49
C VAL A 468 -24.52 -10.89 32.82
N ILE A 469 -25.81 -10.67 33.11
CA ILE A 469 -26.33 -9.42 33.65
C ILE A 469 -26.81 -9.73 35.06
N LEU A 470 -26.19 -9.09 36.05
CA LEU A 470 -26.54 -9.28 37.45
C LEU A 470 -27.31 -8.07 37.98
N GLN A 471 -28.27 -8.34 38.87
CA GLN A 471 -28.94 -7.35 39.70
C GLN A 471 -28.30 -7.27 41.09
N THR A 472 -28.50 -6.15 41.78
CA THR A 472 -27.81 -5.84 43.05
C THR A 472 -28.19 -6.71 44.25
N ASP A 473 -29.22 -7.54 44.13
CA ASP A 473 -29.66 -8.53 45.12
C ASP A 473 -29.09 -9.93 44.85
N GLU A 474 -28.30 -10.09 43.79
CA GLU A 474 -27.75 -11.38 43.42
C GLU A 474 -26.54 -11.80 44.25
N TRP A 475 -25.95 -10.93 45.07
CA TRP A 475 -24.85 -11.22 45.99
C TRP A 475 -25.07 -10.65 47.40
N GLU A 476 -24.37 -11.20 48.39
CA GLU A 476 -24.41 -10.70 49.77
C GLU A 476 -23.13 -9.92 50.10
N GLN A 477 -21.98 -10.43 49.68
CA GLN A 477 -20.70 -9.82 49.95
C GLN A 477 -19.94 -9.54 48.66
N ILE A 478 -19.17 -8.45 48.66
CA ILE A 478 -18.35 -8.01 47.53
C ILE A 478 -16.94 -7.70 48.01
N GLN A 479 -15.96 -8.04 47.19
CA GLN A 479 -14.55 -7.67 47.32
C GLN A 479 -14.03 -7.22 45.95
N LEU A 480 -13.22 -6.17 45.95
CA LEU A 480 -12.48 -5.73 44.77
C LEU A 480 -11.16 -6.50 44.70
N ILE A 481 -10.91 -7.17 43.57
CA ILE A 481 -9.67 -7.90 43.34
C ILE A 481 -8.85 -7.13 42.33
N LEU A 482 -7.60 -6.85 42.66
CA LEU A 482 -6.60 -6.22 41.81
C LEU A 482 -5.49 -7.25 41.51
N PRO A 483 -5.32 -7.67 40.24
CA PRO A 483 -4.25 -8.56 39.82
C PRO A 483 -2.87 -8.15 40.34
N GLY A 484 -2.12 -9.10 40.90
CA GLY A 484 -0.80 -8.86 41.49
C GLY A 484 -0.80 -8.20 42.87
N ILE A 485 -1.97 -7.94 43.48
CA ILE A 485 -2.08 -7.36 44.83
C ILE A 485 -2.78 -8.32 45.79
N ASN A 486 -4.02 -8.68 45.50
CA ASN A 486 -4.89 -9.49 46.35
C ASN A 486 -5.64 -10.57 45.55
N ASP A 487 -5.16 -10.88 44.35
CA ASP A 487 -5.57 -12.03 43.57
C ASP A 487 -4.94 -13.30 44.16
N HIS A 488 -5.56 -13.83 45.21
CA HIS A 488 -5.24 -15.17 45.69
C HIS A 488 -5.80 -16.20 44.71
N ILE A 489 -5.16 -16.34 43.55
CA ILE A 489 -5.39 -17.45 42.62
C ILE A 489 -4.70 -18.68 43.23
N GLU A 490 -5.21 -19.18 44.35
CA GLU A 490 -5.11 -20.62 44.59
C GLU A 490 -6.10 -21.27 43.63
N SER A 491 -5.55 -21.99 42.65
CA SER A 491 -6.28 -22.73 41.65
C SER A 491 -7.26 -23.73 42.30
N LYS A 492 -8.49 -23.30 42.58
CA LYS A 492 -9.61 -24.23 42.63
C LYS A 492 -10.12 -24.42 41.20
N ARG A 493 -9.29 -25.13 40.41
CA ARG A 493 -9.78 -25.88 39.25
C ARG A 493 -10.64 -27.01 39.81
N GLY A 494 -11.96 -26.83 39.76
CA GLY A 494 -12.96 -27.88 39.92
C GLY A 494 -13.68 -28.04 38.60
#